data_AF-A0AAE9JLC8-F1
#
_entry.id   AF-A0AAE9JLC8-F1
#
_cell.length_a   1.000
_cell.length_b   1.000
_cell.length_c   1.000
_cell.angle_alpha   90.00
_cell.angle_beta   90.00
_cell.angle_gamma   90.00
#
_symmetry.space_group_name_H-M   'P 1'
#
loop_
_entity.id
_entity.type
_entity.pdbx_description
1 polymer ?
#
loop_
_entity_poly.entity_id
_entity_poly.type
_entity_poly.pdbx_seq_one_letter_code
_entity_poly.pdbx_strand_id
1 'polypeptide(L)'
;MAGYPLGLLRELGVTTAAQELSESSTNLPFWITNGPVFVLSTNAAYAFISVMLMILFIIGECVIFIFLLAFNTKCMARKIHLSKTTLRIQRKFLNALHVQMCTPLVILIVPLIYVAYSVYFREYNQAINNVCFIMISFHGLASTIIMLLIHRSYREVCMEIFCMKLSYKTTPAMESRRNSFVSHVPKTQLRHDSVIMVSHQITY
;
A
#
# COMPACT_ATOMS: atom_id res chain seq x y z
N MET A 1 21.82 4.00 -11.47
CA MET A 1 22.80 3.01 -11.99
C MET A 1 22.97 3.30 -13.47
N ALA A 2 24.18 3.63 -13.92
CA ALA A 2 24.49 3.82 -15.34
C ALA A 2 25.25 2.56 -15.82
N GLY A 3 24.79 1.99 -16.93
CA GLY A 3 25.42 0.83 -17.56
C GLY A 3 26.49 1.32 -18.52
N TYR A 4 27.60 0.61 -18.60
CA TYR A 4 28.71 0.97 -19.48
C TYR A 4 28.82 -0.05 -20.60
N PRO A 5 29.10 0.37 -21.84
CA PRO A 5 29.34 -0.55 -22.94
C PRO A 5 30.60 -1.37 -22.66
N LEU A 6 30.57 -2.64 -23.06
CA LEU A 6 31.63 -3.62 -22.79
C LEU A 6 33.01 -3.17 -23.32
N GLY A 7 33.03 -2.51 -24.48
CA GLY A 7 34.25 -1.94 -25.05
C GLY A 7 34.91 -0.89 -24.16
N LEU A 8 34.12 -0.08 -23.45
CA LEU A 8 34.61 0.96 -22.56
C LEU A 8 35.13 0.39 -21.23
N LEU A 9 34.54 -0.69 -20.73
CA LEU A 9 35.04 -1.42 -19.55
C LEU A 9 36.41 -2.10 -19.82
N ARG A 10 36.64 -2.54 -21.06
CA ARG A 10 37.91 -3.10 -21.51
C ARG A 10 39.02 -2.04 -21.56
N GLU A 11 38.71 -0.85 -22.09
CA GLU A 11 39.64 0.30 -22.14
C GLU A 11 39.96 0.87 -20.74
N LEU A 12 39.00 0.83 -19.80
CA LEU A 12 39.18 1.29 -18.42
C LEU A 12 39.91 0.28 -17.52
N GLY A 13 40.38 -0.85 -18.04
CA GLY A 13 41.19 -1.81 -17.27
C GLY A 13 40.43 -2.56 -16.17
N VAL A 14 39.11 -2.70 -16.28
CA VAL A 14 38.30 -3.52 -15.36
C VAL A 14 38.47 -5.00 -15.74
N THR A 15 39.66 -5.53 -15.44
CA THR A 15 40.16 -6.81 -15.96
C THR A 15 39.31 -8.01 -15.56
N THR A 16 38.76 -8.05 -14.34
CA THR A 16 38.04 -9.25 -13.86
C THR A 16 36.75 -9.53 -14.64
N ALA A 17 35.96 -8.51 -14.95
CA ALA A 17 34.75 -8.66 -15.76
C ALA A 17 35.10 -8.91 -17.24
N ALA A 18 36.08 -8.14 -17.74
CA ALA A 18 36.49 -8.19 -19.13
C ALA A 18 37.16 -9.52 -19.48
N GLN A 19 37.85 -10.17 -18.55
CA GLN A 19 38.60 -11.41 -18.78
C GLN A 19 37.70 -12.65 -18.71
N GLU A 20 36.77 -12.73 -17.76
CA GLU A 20 35.73 -13.78 -17.72
C GLU A 20 34.78 -13.68 -18.94
N LEU A 21 34.44 -12.45 -19.35
CA LEU A 21 33.66 -12.24 -20.57
C LEU A 21 34.53 -12.44 -21.83
N SER A 22 35.82 -12.14 -21.81
CA SER A 22 36.72 -12.33 -22.96
C SER A 22 36.89 -13.80 -23.33
N GLU A 23 36.98 -14.71 -22.34
CA GLU A 23 37.01 -16.16 -22.58
C GLU A 23 35.71 -16.68 -23.19
N SER A 24 34.58 -16.02 -22.92
CA SER A 24 33.27 -16.31 -23.53
C SER A 24 33.01 -15.55 -24.85
N SER A 25 33.79 -14.49 -25.12
CA SER A 25 33.45 -13.43 -26.08
C SER A 25 33.75 -13.69 -27.56
N THR A 26 34.35 -14.82 -27.93
CA THR A 26 34.89 -14.96 -29.30
C THR A 26 33.83 -14.81 -30.39
N ASN A 27 32.52 -14.86 -30.08
CA ASN A 27 31.44 -14.59 -31.05
C ASN A 27 30.20 -13.89 -30.46
N LEU A 28 30.33 -12.86 -29.60
CA LEU A 28 29.14 -12.09 -29.20
C LEU A 28 28.68 -11.13 -30.32
N PRO A 29 27.37 -11.06 -30.63
CA PRO A 29 26.83 -10.14 -31.62
C PRO A 29 27.07 -8.66 -31.27
N PHE A 30 27.30 -7.84 -32.31
CA PHE A 30 27.60 -6.40 -32.22
C PHE A 30 26.67 -5.60 -31.29
N TRP A 31 25.39 -5.97 -31.19
CA TRP A 31 24.41 -5.28 -30.35
C TRP A 31 24.59 -5.51 -28.85
N ILE A 32 25.27 -6.59 -28.43
CA ILE A 32 25.57 -6.86 -27.01
C ILE A 32 26.86 -6.15 -26.59
N THR A 33 27.84 -6.04 -27.49
CA THR A 33 29.14 -5.43 -27.21
C THR A 33 29.06 -3.90 -27.10
N ASN A 34 28.15 -3.28 -27.87
CA ASN A 34 27.97 -1.82 -27.91
C ASN A 34 26.81 -1.33 -27.04
N GLY A 35 25.90 -2.21 -26.61
CA GLY A 35 24.85 -1.86 -25.66
C GLY A 35 25.41 -1.63 -24.25
N PRO A 36 24.85 -0.72 -23.45
CA PRO A 36 25.21 -0.60 -22.04
C PRO A 36 24.79 -1.88 -21.31
N VAL A 37 25.76 -2.68 -20.87
CA VAL A 37 25.50 -3.91 -20.11
C VAL A 37 25.57 -3.57 -18.62
N PHE A 38 24.50 -3.92 -17.91
CA PHE A 38 24.41 -3.74 -16.47
C PHE A 38 24.88 -5.02 -15.79
N VAL A 39 26.16 -5.04 -15.38
CA VAL A 39 26.71 -6.11 -14.56
C VAL A 39 26.49 -5.75 -13.10
N LEU A 40 25.54 -6.42 -12.45
CA LEU A 40 25.20 -6.17 -11.04
C LEU A 40 26.39 -6.44 -10.11
N SER A 41 27.20 -7.46 -10.44
CA SER A 41 28.43 -7.81 -9.75
C SER A 41 29.33 -8.64 -10.65
N THR A 42 30.64 -8.39 -10.62
CA THR A 42 31.67 -9.26 -11.23
C THR A 42 31.92 -10.51 -10.40
N ASN A 43 31.58 -10.49 -9.12
CA ASN A 43 31.71 -11.64 -8.23
C ASN A 43 30.33 -11.96 -7.62
N ALA A 44 29.74 -13.05 -8.11
CA ALA A 44 28.39 -13.47 -7.74
C ALA A 44 28.21 -13.69 -6.23
N ALA A 45 29.29 -13.95 -5.48
CA ALA A 45 29.23 -14.14 -4.03
C ALA A 45 28.74 -12.89 -3.28
N TYR A 46 29.17 -11.69 -3.68
CA TYR A 46 28.71 -10.45 -3.02
C TYR A 46 27.23 -10.18 -3.24
N ALA A 47 26.74 -10.43 -4.47
CA ALA A 47 25.33 -10.32 -4.79
C ALA A 47 24.50 -11.32 -3.96
N PHE A 48 24.98 -12.55 -3.84
CA PHE A 48 24.33 -13.59 -3.04
C PHE A 48 24.28 -13.22 -1.55
N ILE A 49 25.40 -12.78 -0.96
CA ILE A 49 25.47 -12.34 0.45
C ILE A 49 24.52 -11.16 0.69
N SER A 50 24.48 -10.19 -0.21
CA SER A 50 23.56 -9.05 -0.10
C SER A 50 22.09 -9.47 -0.10
N VAL A 51 21.71 -10.39 -1.00
CA VAL A 51 20.35 -10.93 -1.05
C VAL A 51 20.02 -11.71 0.23
N MET A 52 20.94 -12.54 0.73
CA MET A 52 20.75 -13.28 1.98
C MET A 52 20.55 -12.33 3.18
N LEU A 53 21.37 -11.28 3.29
CA LEU A 53 21.22 -10.28 4.36
C LEU A 53 19.88 -9.56 4.29
N MET A 54 19.43 -9.18 3.09
CA MET A 54 18.11 -8.55 2.90
C MET A 54 16.97 -9.49 3.30
N ILE A 55 17.04 -10.77 2.95
CA ILE A 55 16.04 -11.77 3.36
C ILE A 55 15.98 -11.88 4.89
N LEU A 56 17.14 -11.99 5.55
CA LEU A 56 17.21 -12.06 7.01
C LEU A 56 16.64 -10.80 7.68
N PHE A 57 16.94 -9.63 7.11
CA PHE A 57 16.41 -8.36 7.58
C PHE A 57 14.88 -8.30 7.49
N ILE A 58 14.31 -8.68 6.33
CA ILE A 58 12.84 -8.73 6.12
C ILE A 58 12.18 -9.72 7.08
N ILE A 59 12.78 -10.89 7.30
CA ILE A 59 12.26 -11.87 8.27
C ILE A 59 12.30 -11.28 9.69
N GLY A 60 13.40 -10.63 10.06
CA GLY A 60 13.55 -9.95 11.35
C GLY A 60 12.49 -8.88 11.58
N GLU A 61 12.26 -8.01 10.59
CA GLU A 61 11.21 -7.01 10.62
C GLU A 61 9.83 -7.64 10.79
N CYS A 62 9.51 -8.68 10.01
CA CYS A 62 8.23 -9.41 10.14
C CYS A 62 8.01 -9.95 11.56
N VAL A 63 9.03 -10.59 12.14
CA VAL A 63 8.97 -11.15 13.49
C VAL A 63 8.78 -10.05 14.53
N ILE A 64 9.55 -8.97 14.46
CA ILE A 64 9.43 -7.82 15.38
C ILE A 64 8.03 -7.20 15.26
N PHE A 65 7.52 -7.03 14.04
CA PHE A 65 6.21 -6.43 13.82
C PHE A 65 5.08 -7.31 14.39
N ILE A 66 5.12 -8.62 14.13
CA ILE A 66 4.15 -9.58 14.71
C ILE A 66 4.23 -9.56 16.23
N PHE A 67 5.45 -9.56 16.79
CA PHE A 67 5.65 -9.49 18.24
C PHE A 67 5.07 -8.20 18.84
N LEU A 68 5.42 -7.04 18.29
CA LEU A 68 4.91 -5.74 18.73
C LEU A 68 3.39 -5.64 18.60
N LEU A 69 2.81 -6.22 17.55
CA LEU A 69 1.37 -6.26 17.31
C LEU A 69 0.65 -7.11 18.35
N ALA A 70 1.17 -8.31 18.62
CA ALA A 70 0.65 -9.22 19.63
C ALA A 70 0.79 -8.61 21.03
N PHE A 71 1.93 -8.00 21.33
CA PHE A 71 2.19 -7.31 22.59
C PHE A 71 1.24 -6.12 22.77
N ASN A 72 1.08 -5.26 21.77
CA ASN A 72 0.14 -4.13 21.81
C ASN A 72 -1.29 -4.62 22.06
N THR A 73 -1.75 -5.63 21.33
CA THR A 73 -3.12 -6.17 21.49
C THR A 73 -3.35 -6.69 22.92
N LYS A 74 -2.37 -7.42 23.49
CA LYS A 74 -2.43 -7.92 24.87
C LYS A 74 -2.36 -6.78 25.90
N CYS A 75 -1.54 -5.76 25.66
CA CYS A 75 -1.38 -4.62 26.55
C CYS A 75 -2.63 -3.73 26.56
N MET A 76 -3.19 -3.44 25.38
CA MET A 76 -4.47 -2.71 25.22
C MET A 76 -5.63 -3.42 25.93
N ALA A 77 -5.68 -4.75 25.85
CA ALA A 77 -6.69 -5.56 26.54
C ALA A 77 -6.58 -5.51 28.07
N ARG A 78 -5.40 -5.20 28.63
CA ARG A 78 -5.16 -5.15 30.08
C ARG A 78 -5.17 -3.74 30.67
N LYS A 79 -4.69 -2.73 29.92
CA LYS A 79 -4.40 -1.40 30.47
C LYS A 79 -5.50 -0.36 30.30
N ILE A 80 -6.44 -0.54 29.37
CA ILE A 80 -7.33 0.56 29.02
C ILE A 80 -8.79 0.25 29.39
N HIS A 81 -9.40 1.16 30.15
CA HIS A 81 -10.85 1.32 30.33
C HIS A 81 -11.55 1.73 29.02
N LEU A 82 -11.16 1.13 27.89
CA LEU A 82 -11.82 1.37 26.60
C LEU A 82 -13.16 0.65 26.59
N SER A 83 -14.15 1.35 26.05
CA SER A 83 -15.42 0.71 25.72
C SER A 83 -15.18 -0.46 24.76
N LYS A 84 -16.04 -1.47 24.84
CA LYS A 84 -16.00 -2.65 23.94
C LYS A 84 -15.96 -2.25 22.46
N THR A 85 -16.55 -1.09 22.12
CA THR A 85 -16.58 -0.53 20.77
C THR A 85 -15.20 -0.10 20.28
N THR A 86 -14.44 0.65 21.08
CA THR A 86 -13.10 1.14 20.67
C THR A 86 -12.11 -0.01 20.53
N LEU A 87 -12.14 -0.99 21.44
CA LEU A 87 -11.33 -2.20 21.33
C LEU A 87 -11.62 -2.99 20.04
N ARG A 88 -12.89 -3.06 19.63
CA ARG A 88 -13.29 -3.71 18.37
C ARG A 88 -12.72 -2.99 17.15
N ILE A 89 -12.70 -1.65 17.16
CA ILE A 89 -12.14 -0.84 16.08
C ILE A 89 -10.62 -1.04 15.99
N GLN A 90 -9.90 -0.92 17.11
CA GLN A 90 -8.45 -1.15 17.15
C GLN A 90 -8.08 -2.56 16.68
N ARG A 91 -8.80 -3.60 17.12
CA ARG A 91 -8.55 -4.97 16.66
C ARG A 91 -8.74 -5.13 15.15
N LYS A 92 -9.76 -4.50 14.56
CA LYS A 92 -9.97 -4.50 13.11
C LYS A 92 -8.83 -3.80 12.36
N PHE A 93 -8.37 -2.66 12.88
CA PHE A 93 -7.24 -1.93 12.31
C PHE A 93 -5.94 -2.75 12.34
N LEU A 94 -5.61 -3.34 13.49
CA LEU A 94 -4.43 -4.18 13.66
C LEU A 94 -4.49 -5.44 12.78
N ASN A 95 -5.67 -6.05 12.61
CA ASN A 95 -5.84 -7.18 11.69
C ASN A 95 -5.65 -6.75 10.23
N ALA A 96 -6.12 -5.56 9.85
CA ALA A 96 -5.92 -5.04 8.50
C ALA A 96 -4.44 -4.71 8.22
N LEU A 97 -3.70 -4.22 9.23
CA LEU A 97 -2.25 -4.04 9.18
C LEU A 97 -1.54 -5.38 8.93
N HIS A 98 -1.93 -6.43 9.65
CA HIS A 98 -1.35 -7.77 9.47
C HIS A 98 -1.53 -8.28 8.03
N VAL A 99 -2.75 -8.20 7.49
CA VAL A 99 -3.03 -8.63 6.10
C VAL A 99 -2.27 -7.77 5.08
N GLN A 100 -2.15 -6.47 5.33
CA GLN A 100 -1.43 -5.57 4.43
C GLN A 100 0.06 -5.90 4.33
N MET A 101 0.71 -6.34 5.42
CA MET A 101 2.13 -6.73 5.40
C MET A 101 2.40 -7.92 4.47
N CYS A 102 1.41 -8.80 4.26
CA CYS A 102 1.54 -9.94 3.34
C CYS A 102 1.48 -9.52 1.87
N THR A 103 0.75 -8.45 1.53
CA THR A 103 0.51 -8.07 0.13
C THR A 103 1.77 -7.65 -0.66
N PRO A 104 2.69 -6.80 -0.16
CA PRO A 104 3.91 -6.47 -0.88
C PRO A 104 4.86 -7.68 -1.03
N LEU A 105 4.82 -8.62 -0.08
CA LEU A 105 5.61 -9.85 -0.19
C LEU A 105 5.17 -10.68 -1.40
N VAL A 106 3.86 -10.75 -1.68
CA VAL A 106 3.33 -11.44 -2.87
C VAL A 106 3.82 -10.79 -4.17
N ILE A 107 3.86 -9.46 -4.23
CA ILE A 107 4.38 -8.72 -5.40
C ILE A 107 5.85 -9.04 -5.67
N LEU A 108 6.64 -9.26 -4.61
CA LEU A 108 8.07 -9.55 -4.70
C LEU A 108 8.38 -11.04 -4.97
N ILE A 109 7.46 -11.96 -4.67
CA ILE A 109 7.67 -13.41 -4.92
C ILE A 109 7.83 -13.70 -6.42
N VAL A 110 7.04 -13.05 -7.28
CA VAL A 110 7.07 -13.28 -8.73
C VAL A 110 8.46 -13.02 -9.34
N PRO A 111 9.09 -11.83 -9.17
CA PRO A 111 10.44 -11.60 -9.67
C PRO A 111 11.47 -12.51 -8.99
N LEU A 112 11.28 -12.89 -7.71
CA LEU A 112 12.21 -13.79 -7.00
C LEU A 112 12.22 -15.20 -7.61
N ILE A 113 11.05 -15.75 -7.93
CA ILE A 113 10.92 -17.07 -8.57
C ILE A 113 11.60 -17.06 -9.93
N TYR A 114 11.37 -16.02 -10.74
CA TYR A 114 12.01 -15.91 -12.04
C TYR A 114 13.54 -15.81 -11.93
N VAL A 115 14.06 -15.02 -10.99
CA VAL A 115 15.51 -14.94 -10.76
C VAL A 115 16.07 -16.30 -10.34
N ALA A 116 15.39 -17.02 -9.44
CA ALA A 116 15.81 -18.36 -9.01
C ALA A 116 15.79 -19.37 -10.18
N TYR A 117 14.74 -19.35 -11.00
CA TYR A 117 14.64 -20.14 -12.24
C TYR A 117 15.82 -19.83 -13.18
N SER A 118 16.03 -18.54 -13.45
CA SER A 118 17.07 -18.05 -14.37
C SER A 118 18.48 -18.49 -13.94
N VAL A 119 18.76 -18.45 -12.63
CA VAL A 119 20.04 -18.92 -12.06
C VAL A 119 20.17 -20.45 -12.15
N TYR A 120 19.11 -21.20 -11.81
CA TYR A 120 19.14 -22.66 -11.80
C TYR A 120 19.33 -23.24 -13.21
N PHE A 121 18.58 -22.72 -14.18
CA PHE A 121 18.64 -23.17 -15.58
C PHE A 121 19.75 -22.47 -16.39
N ARG A 122 20.43 -21.46 -15.81
CA ARG A 122 21.43 -20.61 -16.48
C ARG A 122 20.89 -19.89 -17.73
N GLU A 123 19.57 -19.68 -17.78
CA GLU A 123 18.90 -18.96 -18.87
C GLU A 123 18.57 -17.54 -18.41
N TYR A 124 19.27 -16.55 -18.97
CA TYR A 124 19.08 -15.15 -18.61
C TYR A 124 18.42 -14.38 -19.75
N ASN A 125 17.15 -14.03 -19.60
CA ASN A 125 16.46 -13.17 -20.55
C ASN A 125 16.49 -11.71 -20.08
N GLN A 126 17.19 -10.86 -20.83
CA GLN A 126 17.40 -9.47 -20.45
C GLN A 126 16.10 -8.65 -20.40
N ALA A 127 15.13 -8.93 -21.28
CA ALA A 127 13.83 -8.26 -21.26
C ALA A 127 13.05 -8.62 -19.97
N ILE A 128 13.03 -9.89 -19.59
CA ILE A 128 12.34 -10.34 -18.38
C ILE A 128 13.08 -9.87 -17.12
N ASN A 129 14.42 -9.88 -17.12
CA ASN A 129 15.23 -9.31 -16.03
C ASN A 129 14.87 -7.83 -15.80
N ASN A 130 14.77 -7.04 -16.87
CA ASN A 130 14.40 -5.62 -16.78
C ASN A 130 12.99 -5.43 -16.20
N VAL A 131 12.01 -6.24 -16.64
CA VAL A 131 10.66 -6.22 -16.07
C VAL A 131 10.69 -6.57 -14.59
N CYS A 132 11.49 -7.55 -14.18
CA CYS A 132 11.65 -7.91 -12.77
C CYS A 132 12.21 -6.74 -11.94
N PHE A 133 13.23 -6.04 -12.44
CA PHE A 133 13.75 -4.85 -11.76
C PHE A 133 12.72 -3.73 -11.65
N ILE A 134 11.88 -3.52 -12.67
CA ILE A 134 10.79 -2.54 -12.61
C ILE A 134 9.76 -2.94 -11.55
N MET A 135 9.36 -4.22 -11.50
CA MET A 135 8.44 -4.72 -10.47
C MET A 135 9.01 -4.56 -9.06
N ILE A 136 10.28 -4.94 -8.87
CA ILE A 136 10.99 -4.73 -7.61
C ILE A 136 11.08 -3.24 -7.28
N SER A 137 11.30 -2.33 -8.23
CA SER A 137 11.36 -0.89 -7.93
C SER A 137 9.98 -0.32 -7.57
N PHE A 138 8.91 -0.82 -8.21
CA PHE A 138 7.56 -0.32 -8.04
C PHE A 138 6.86 -0.86 -6.77
N HIS A 139 7.38 -1.93 -6.16
CA HIS A 139 6.73 -2.62 -5.04
C HIS A 139 6.38 -1.68 -3.87
N GLY A 140 7.21 -0.68 -3.55
CA GLY A 140 6.99 0.25 -2.44
C GLY A 140 5.84 1.24 -2.71
N LEU A 141 5.67 1.67 -3.97
CA LEU A 141 4.53 2.50 -4.34
C LEU A 141 3.25 1.66 -4.36
N ALA A 142 3.30 0.47 -4.96
CA ALA A 142 2.17 -0.45 -4.99
C ALA A 142 1.70 -0.82 -3.57
N SER A 143 2.65 -1.09 -2.65
CA SER A 143 2.33 -1.43 -1.25
C SER A 143 1.63 -0.29 -0.53
N THR A 144 2.06 0.95 -0.78
CA THR A 144 1.46 2.17 -0.20
C THR A 144 0.07 2.43 -0.77
N ILE A 145 -0.14 2.26 -2.09
CA ILE A 145 -1.47 2.41 -2.68
C ILE A 145 -2.43 1.34 -2.13
N ILE A 146 -1.97 0.09 -2.05
CA ILE A 146 -2.76 -1.02 -1.51
C ILE A 146 -3.11 -0.78 -0.04
N MET A 147 -2.17 -0.26 0.76
CA MET A 147 -2.41 0.17 2.15
C MET A 147 -3.62 1.09 2.24
N LEU A 148 -3.62 2.16 1.43
CA LEU A 148 -4.67 3.17 1.44
C LEU A 148 -6.04 2.61 1.04
N LEU A 149 -6.07 1.64 0.11
CA LEU A 149 -7.31 1.05 -0.40
C LEU A 149 -7.92 -0.04 0.51
N ILE A 150 -7.09 -0.90 1.11
CA ILE A 150 -7.55 -2.01 1.96
C ILE A 150 -8.04 -1.49 3.32
N HIS A 151 -7.39 -0.46 3.85
CA HIS A 151 -7.74 0.04 5.17
C HIS A 151 -8.91 1.01 5.10
N ARG A 152 -10.07 0.57 5.63
CA ARG A 152 -11.30 1.36 5.66
C ARG A 152 -11.10 2.79 6.18
N SER A 153 -10.35 2.96 7.27
CA SER A 153 -10.08 4.28 7.88
C SER A 153 -9.28 5.21 6.95
N TYR A 154 -8.34 4.66 6.18
CA TYR A 154 -7.59 5.44 5.19
C TYR A 154 -8.43 5.71 3.94
N ARG A 155 -9.17 4.70 3.44
CA ARG A 155 -10.01 4.87 2.25
C ARG A 155 -11.11 5.91 2.44
N GLU A 156 -11.75 5.96 3.61
CA GLU A 156 -12.77 6.97 3.91
C GLU A 156 -12.17 8.38 3.86
N VAL A 157 -10.99 8.60 4.45
CA VAL A 157 -10.28 9.89 4.42
C VAL A 157 -9.75 10.22 3.02
N CYS A 158 -9.21 9.25 2.28
CA CYS A 158 -8.76 9.46 0.91
C CYS A 158 -9.93 9.84 0.01
N MET A 159 -11.08 9.16 0.12
CA MET A 159 -12.28 9.53 -0.62
C MET A 159 -12.77 10.93 -0.21
N GLU A 160 -12.67 11.30 1.06
CA GLU A 160 -12.99 12.67 1.48
C GLU A 160 -12.05 13.70 0.84
N ILE A 161 -10.73 13.51 0.93
CA ILE A 161 -9.74 14.46 0.38
C ILE A 161 -9.81 14.54 -1.16
N PHE A 162 -9.90 13.39 -1.84
CA PHE A 162 -9.86 13.31 -3.30
C PHE A 162 -11.24 13.50 -3.95
N CYS A 163 -12.34 13.09 -3.29
CA CYS A 163 -13.71 13.26 -3.82
C CYS A 163 -14.46 14.48 -3.28
N MET A 164 -14.11 15.10 -2.14
CA MET A 164 -14.74 16.40 -1.77
C MET A 164 -14.37 17.54 -2.71
N LYS A 165 -13.29 17.43 -3.50
CA LYS A 165 -13.06 18.35 -4.62
C LYS A 165 -13.99 18.12 -5.82
N LEU A 166 -14.62 16.95 -5.91
CA LEU A 166 -15.58 16.60 -6.97
C LEU A 166 -17.05 16.67 -6.52
N SER A 167 -17.31 16.70 -5.21
CA SER A 167 -18.66 16.75 -4.66
C SER A 167 -18.84 17.86 -3.63
N TYR A 168 -18.66 19.11 -4.04
CA TYR A 168 -19.55 20.17 -3.56
C TYR A 168 -20.85 20.07 -4.38
N LYS A 169 -21.62 19.01 -4.15
CA LYS A 169 -23.02 18.99 -4.57
C LYS A 169 -23.85 18.47 -3.40
N THR A 170 -24.28 19.47 -2.62
CA THR A 170 -25.42 19.52 -1.72
C THR A 170 -26.25 18.23 -1.63
N THR A 171 -26.10 17.49 -0.53
CA THR A 171 -27.06 16.44 -0.16
C THR A 171 -28.08 17.00 0.84
N PRO A 172 -29.40 16.93 0.55
CA PRO A 172 -30.49 17.62 1.28
C PRO A 172 -30.90 16.94 2.60
N ALA A 173 -29.93 16.50 3.41
CA ALA A 173 -30.22 15.83 4.69
C ALA A 173 -30.75 16.80 5.78
N MET A 174 -30.50 18.10 5.64
CA MET A 174 -31.01 19.12 6.57
C MET A 174 -32.51 19.38 6.43
N GLU A 175 -33.11 19.09 5.28
CA GLU A 175 -34.53 19.41 5.01
C GLU A 175 -35.49 18.37 5.60
N SER A 176 -35.09 17.10 5.65
CA SER A 176 -35.89 16.04 6.29
C SER A 176 -36.01 16.23 7.82
N ARG A 177 -34.94 16.67 8.50
CA ARG A 177 -35.00 16.97 9.94
C ARG A 177 -35.87 18.18 10.25
N ARG A 178 -35.79 19.24 9.43
CA ARG A 178 -36.65 20.44 9.55
C ARG A 178 -38.13 20.09 9.42
N ASN A 179 -38.48 19.22 8.47
CA ASN A 179 -39.87 18.86 8.22
C ASN A 179 -40.46 17.92 9.30
N SER A 180 -39.64 17.08 9.94
CA SER A 180 -40.12 16.22 11.05
C SER A 180 -40.40 17.00 12.35
N PHE A 181 -39.72 18.12 12.56
CA PHE A 181 -39.96 18.98 13.72
C PHE A 181 -41.26 19.79 13.58
N VAL A 182 -41.63 20.14 12.34
CA VAL A 182 -42.83 20.94 12.05
C VAL A 182 -44.11 20.09 12.01
N SER A 183 -44.03 18.77 11.85
CA SER A 183 -45.21 17.90 11.72
C SER A 183 -45.82 17.42 13.04
N HIS A 184 -45.23 17.72 14.20
CA HIS A 184 -45.69 17.21 15.50
C HIS A 184 -46.54 18.17 16.33
N VAL A 185 -47.03 19.28 15.76
CA VAL A 185 -48.06 20.10 16.42
C VAL A 185 -49.44 19.55 16.06
N PRO A 186 -50.20 18.96 17.00
CA PRO A 186 -51.54 18.47 16.72
C PRO A 186 -52.47 19.65 16.39
N LYS A 187 -53.01 19.69 15.17
CA LYS A 187 -54.01 20.70 14.74
C LYS A 187 -55.32 20.63 15.52
N THR A 188 -55.50 19.65 16.40
CA THR A 188 -56.71 19.45 17.21
C THR A 188 -56.78 20.35 18.44
N GLN A 189 -55.66 20.93 18.91
CA GLN A 189 -55.67 21.86 20.05
C GLN A 189 -55.97 23.32 19.66
N LEU A 190 -55.59 23.77 18.46
CA LEU A 190 -55.75 25.17 18.04
C LEU A 190 -57.19 25.56 17.67
N ARG A 191 -58.09 24.59 17.47
CA ARG A 191 -59.51 24.84 17.12
C ARG A 191 -60.42 24.97 18.34
N HIS A 192 -60.03 24.44 19.50
CA HIS A 192 -60.82 24.59 20.73
C HIS A 192 -60.54 25.92 21.42
N ASP A 193 -59.29 26.37 21.46
CA ASP A 193 -58.91 27.62 22.13
C ASP A 193 -59.45 28.87 21.41
N SER A 194 -59.57 28.82 20.08
CA SER A 194 -60.12 29.92 19.28
C SER A 194 -61.65 30.07 19.41
N VAL A 195 -62.39 28.98 19.68
CA VAL A 195 -63.85 29.03 19.90
C VAL A 195 -64.17 29.50 21.32
N ILE A 196 -63.37 29.11 22.32
CA ILE A 196 -63.56 29.53 23.72
C ILE A 196 -63.22 31.02 23.91
N MET A 197 -62.20 31.54 23.21
CA MET A 197 -61.84 32.97 23.25
C MET A 197 -62.89 33.89 22.62
N VAL A 198 -63.62 33.43 21.58
CA VAL A 198 -64.70 34.21 20.94
C VAL A 198 -65.97 34.20 21.79
N SER A 199 -66.25 33.12 22.52
CA SER A 199 -67.42 33.03 23.41
C SER A 199 -67.31 33.89 24.67
N HIS A 200 -66.11 34.30 25.09
CA HIS A 200 -65.89 35.10 26.30
C HIS A 200 -65.82 36.63 26.01
N GLN A 201 -65.89 37.04 24.74
CA GLN A 201 -65.87 38.45 24.33
C GLN A 201 -67.27 39.02 23.99
N ILE A 202 -68.34 38.23 24.13
CA ILE A 202 -69.72 38.65 23.77
C ILE A 202 -70.61 38.86 25.03
N THR A 203 -70.09 38.71 26.24
CA THR A 203 -70.92 38.70 27.47
C THR A 203 -70.68 39.87 28.44
N TYR A 204 -70.30 41.05 27.97
CA TYR A 204 -70.39 42.30 28.76
C TYR A 204 -70.79 43.48 27.89
#